data_AF-A0A7F8R264-F1
#
_entry.id   AF-A0A7F8R264-F1
#
_cell.length_a   1.000
_cell.length_b   1.000
_cell.length_c   1.000
_cell.angle_alpha   90.00
_cell.angle_beta   90.00
_cell.angle_gamma   90.00
#
_symmetry.space_group_name_H-M   'P 1'
#
loop_
_entity.id
_entity.type
_entity.pdbx_description
1 polymer ?
#
loop_
_entity_poly.entity_id
_entity_poly.type
_entity_poly.pdbx_seq_one_letter_code
_entity_poly.pdbx_strand_id
1 'polypeptide(L)'
;MKQTCEYCTVQNIPFPKYELQEDEENLKECYLLENSQEPDGPIVLFFPLINDSFQKYKAPGVERSPEELEHGHVDIYGPQTPYATKELTYTEAAFDKLVKLSEYNILNNKDKLLWALRLAVEKKKHLKSECPS
;
A
#
# COMPACT_ATOMS: atom_id res chain seq x y z
N MET A 1 -0.68 5.38 -9.34
CA MET A 1 0.35 4.34 -9.57
C MET A 1 0.49 4.01 -11.05
N LYS A 2 -0.53 3.46 -11.72
CA LYS A 2 -0.53 3.15 -13.17
C LYS A 2 0.01 4.29 -14.05
N GLN A 3 -0.56 5.48 -13.91
CA GLN A 3 -0.12 6.68 -14.66
C GLN A 3 1.35 7.02 -14.45
N THR A 4 1.90 6.82 -13.24
CA THR A 4 3.32 7.03 -12.95
C THR A 4 4.19 6.01 -13.68
N CYS A 5 3.82 4.73 -13.67
CA CYS A 5 4.53 3.68 -14.42
C CYS A 5 4.52 3.96 -15.94
N GLU A 6 3.36 4.35 -16.49
CA GLU A 6 3.22 4.72 -17.90
C GLU A 6 4.09 5.92 -18.26
N TYR A 7 4.05 6.97 -17.43
CA TYR A 7 4.89 8.16 -17.63
C TYR A 7 6.38 7.82 -17.61
N CYS A 8 6.85 7.07 -16.61
CA CYS A 8 8.25 6.65 -16.51
C CYS A 8 8.68 5.83 -17.74
N THR A 9 7.82 4.93 -18.23
CA THR A 9 8.08 4.16 -19.45
C THR A 9 8.26 5.08 -20.66
N VAL A 10 7.35 6.04 -20.87
CA VAL A 10 7.43 7.00 -21.99
C VAL A 10 8.68 7.88 -21.90
N GLN A 11 9.10 8.25 -20.68
CA GLN A 11 10.27 9.09 -20.45
C GLN A 11 11.59 8.32 -20.37
N ASN A 12 11.58 6.99 -20.53
CA ASN A 12 12.74 6.11 -20.31
C ASN A 12 13.38 6.29 -18.91
N ILE A 13 12.56 6.52 -17.88
CA ILE A 13 12.99 6.57 -16.49
C ILE A 13 12.87 5.15 -15.91
N PRO A 14 13.95 4.54 -15.36
CA PRO A 14 13.90 3.22 -14.77
C PRO A 14 12.87 3.14 -13.64
N PHE A 15 11.84 2.32 -13.84
CA PHE A 15 10.72 2.23 -12.90
C PHE A 15 9.97 0.90 -13.04
N PRO A 16 9.38 0.36 -11.95
CA PRO A 16 8.57 -0.84 -12.05
C PRO A 16 7.39 -0.68 -13.01
N LYS A 17 7.05 -1.76 -13.70
CA LYS A 17 5.82 -1.84 -14.49
C LYS A 17 4.61 -1.98 -13.58
N TYR A 18 3.47 -1.49 -14.05
CA TYR A 18 2.21 -1.64 -13.34
C TYR A 18 1.60 -3.00 -13.69
N GLU A 19 1.69 -3.97 -12.77
CA GLU A 19 1.22 -5.34 -12.96
C GLU A 19 0.33 -5.80 -11.79
N LEU A 20 -0.68 -5.01 -11.44
CA LEU A 20 -1.72 -5.48 -10.52
C LEU A 20 -2.65 -6.42 -11.29
N GLN A 21 -2.77 -7.66 -10.82
CA GLN A 21 -3.65 -8.67 -11.42
C GLN A 21 -5.08 -8.58 -10.87
N GLU A 22 -5.24 -7.99 -9.69
CA GLU A 22 -6.51 -7.80 -9.03
C GLU A 22 -7.31 -6.66 -9.67
N ASP A 23 -8.59 -6.91 -9.89
CA ASP A 23 -9.54 -5.89 -10.30
C ASP A 23 -9.70 -4.83 -9.19
N GLU A 24 -10.20 -3.64 -9.55
CA GLU A 24 -10.41 -2.54 -8.59
C GLU A 24 -11.28 -2.93 -7.39
N GLU A 25 -12.15 -3.93 -7.56
CA GLU A 25 -13.04 -4.46 -6.51
C GLU A 25 -12.35 -5.44 -5.54
N ASN A 26 -11.16 -5.96 -5.89
CA ASN A 26 -10.46 -7.02 -5.15
C ASN A 26 -9.05 -6.61 -4.70
N LEU A 27 -8.80 -5.30 -4.60
CA LEU A 27 -7.52 -4.78 -4.17
C LEU A 27 -7.08 -5.32 -2.80
N LYS A 28 -5.77 -5.42 -2.62
CA LYS A 28 -5.09 -5.82 -1.37
C LYS A 28 -4.40 -4.63 -0.74
N GLU A 29 -4.14 -4.72 0.57
CA GLU A 29 -3.65 -3.56 1.32
C GLU A 29 -2.19 -3.19 0.97
N CYS A 30 -1.44 -4.09 0.32
CA CYS A 30 -0.04 -3.83 -0.03
C CYS A 30 0.42 -4.65 -1.24
N TYR A 31 1.08 -3.97 -2.17
CA TYR A 31 1.69 -4.53 -3.37
C TYR A 31 3.18 -4.21 -3.43
N LEU A 32 3.98 -5.22 -3.78
CA LEU A 32 5.39 -5.04 -4.09
C LEU A 32 5.55 -4.98 -5.61
N LEU A 33 6.05 -3.86 -6.12
CA LEU A 33 6.36 -3.65 -7.52
C LEU A 33 7.87 -3.54 -7.67
N GLU A 34 8.45 -4.44 -8.46
CA GLU A 34 9.85 -4.42 -8.83
C GLU A 34 10.03 -4.81 -10.29
N ASN A 35 11.12 -4.38 -10.90
CA ASN A 35 11.53 -4.84 -12.24
C ASN A 35 12.93 -5.46 -12.13
N SER A 36 13.00 -6.80 -12.15
CA SER A 36 14.25 -7.54 -12.03
C SER A 36 15.18 -7.35 -13.23
N GLN A 37 14.65 -6.90 -14.37
CA GLN A 37 15.42 -6.62 -15.59
C GLN A 37 16.06 -5.22 -15.55
N GLU A 38 15.64 -4.35 -14.63
CA GLU A 38 16.16 -2.99 -14.47
C GLU A 38 16.78 -2.80 -13.07
N PRO A 39 18.08 -3.13 -12.91
CA PRO A 39 18.77 -3.01 -11.63
C PRO A 39 18.92 -1.56 -11.14
N ASP A 40 18.65 -0.56 -11.97
CA ASP A 40 18.66 0.86 -11.54
C ASP A 40 17.28 1.37 -11.08
N GLY A 41 16.21 0.64 -11.37
CA GLY A 41 14.85 1.02 -10.97
C GLY A 41 14.59 0.86 -9.46
N PRO A 42 13.71 1.67 -8.85
CA PRO A 42 13.36 1.51 -7.44
C PRO A 42 12.54 0.23 -7.21
N ILE A 43 12.54 -0.23 -5.96
CA ILE A 43 11.52 -1.15 -5.44
C ILE A 43 10.40 -0.28 -4.87
N VAL A 44 9.16 -0.52 -5.26
CA VAL A 44 8.01 0.27 -4.82
C VAL A 44 7.06 -0.61 -4.00
N LEU A 45 6.79 -0.19 -2.77
CA LEU A 45 5.66 -0.70 -1.99
C LEU A 45 4.47 0.23 -2.17
N PHE A 46 3.40 -0.27 -2.77
CA PHE A 46 2.18 0.48 -3.00
C PHE A 46 1.09 0.04 -2.02
N PHE A 47 0.62 0.98 -1.21
CA PHE A 47 -0.47 0.79 -0.24
C PHE A 47 -1.69 1.58 -0.73
N PRO A 48 -2.64 0.94 -1.43
CA PRO A 48 -3.89 1.60 -1.79
C PRO A 48 -4.70 1.87 -0.52
N LEU A 49 -5.46 2.97 -0.50
CA LEU A 49 -6.33 3.31 0.60
C LEU A 49 -7.63 2.49 0.50
N ILE A 50 -7.62 1.28 1.05
CA ILE A 50 -8.76 0.37 1.04
C ILE A 50 -9.09 -0.12 2.43
N ASN A 51 -10.31 -0.57 2.63
CA ASN A 51 -10.77 -1.23 3.84
C ASN A 51 -11.14 -2.69 3.52
N ASP A 52 -10.14 -3.56 3.35
CA ASP A 52 -10.35 -5.00 3.08
C ASP A 52 -10.39 -5.79 4.40
N SER A 53 -9.26 -6.34 4.86
CA SER A 53 -9.24 -7.15 6.08
C SER A 53 -9.47 -6.35 7.36
N PHE A 54 -9.24 -5.03 7.34
CA PHE A 54 -9.51 -4.16 8.49
C PHE A 54 -10.98 -4.13 8.89
N GLN A 55 -11.94 -4.57 8.08
CA GLN A 55 -13.33 -4.69 8.54
C GLN A 55 -13.48 -5.78 9.60
N LYS A 56 -12.78 -6.90 9.42
CA LYS A 56 -12.84 -8.07 10.29
C LYS A 56 -11.85 -8.02 11.45
N TYR A 57 -10.64 -7.52 11.21
CA TYR A 57 -9.54 -7.55 12.18
C TYR A 57 -9.23 -6.15 12.73
N LYS A 58 -9.04 -6.05 14.04
CA LYS A 58 -8.62 -4.80 14.71
C LYS A 58 -7.11 -4.63 14.80
N ALA A 59 -6.38 -5.74 14.73
CA ALA A 59 -4.93 -5.79 14.65
C ALA A 59 -4.54 -7.05 13.84
N PRO A 60 -3.29 -7.14 13.31
CA PRO A 60 -2.86 -8.30 12.54
C PRO A 60 -3.11 -9.61 13.31
N GLY A 61 -3.93 -10.49 12.74
CA GLY A 61 -4.31 -11.77 13.37
C GLY A 61 -5.29 -11.69 14.54
N VAL A 62 -5.84 -10.52 14.86
CA VAL A 62 -6.80 -10.32 15.97
C VAL A 62 -8.16 -9.89 15.42
N GLU A 63 -9.12 -10.82 15.41
CA GLU A 63 -10.50 -10.54 14.98
C GLU A 63 -11.22 -9.62 15.96
N ARG A 64 -12.17 -8.83 15.44
CA ARG A 64 -13.10 -8.04 16.25
C ARG A 64 -14.17 -8.90 16.88
N SER A 65 -14.63 -8.50 18.06
CA SER A 65 -15.89 -9.02 18.60
C SER A 65 -17.09 -8.44 17.84
N PRO A 66 -18.29 -9.03 17.97
CA PRO A 66 -19.51 -8.50 17.35
C PRO A 66 -19.80 -7.03 17.71
N GLU A 67 -19.47 -6.62 18.94
CA GLU A 67 -19.67 -5.25 19.44
C GLU A 67 -18.66 -4.26 18.84
N GLU A 68 -17.51 -4.75 18.37
CA GLU A 68 -16.46 -3.90 17.82
C GLU A 68 -16.59 -3.68 16.29
N LEU A 69 -17.43 -4.47 15.60
CA LEU A 69 -17.53 -4.50 14.12
C LEU A 69 -17.74 -3.11 13.49
N GLU A 70 -18.51 -2.23 14.12
CA GLU A 70 -18.76 -0.88 13.63
C GLU A 70 -17.47 -0.05 13.49
N HIS A 71 -16.47 -0.29 14.33
CA HIS A 71 -15.18 0.39 14.27
C HIS A 71 -14.35 -0.03 13.04
N GLY A 72 -14.60 -1.23 12.49
CA GLY A 72 -14.00 -1.69 11.23
C GLY A 72 -14.73 -1.17 9.99
N HIS A 73 -15.95 -0.65 10.15
CA HIS A 73 -16.70 -0.09 9.03
C HIS A 73 -16.24 1.34 8.72
N VAL A 74 -15.45 1.46 7.66
CA VAL A 74 -14.92 2.71 7.10
C VAL A 74 -15.34 2.80 5.64
N ASP A 75 -16.30 3.68 5.35
CA ASP A 75 -16.72 3.98 3.98
C ASP A 75 -15.80 5.07 3.41
N ILE A 76 -14.85 4.67 2.55
CA ILE A 76 -13.84 5.58 1.99
C ILE A 76 -14.37 6.29 0.74
N TYR A 77 -15.06 5.56 -0.13
CA TYR A 77 -15.40 5.99 -1.48
C TYR A 77 -16.90 6.07 -1.77
N GLY A 78 -17.74 5.71 -0.80
CA GLY A 78 -19.19 5.77 -0.94
C GLY A 78 -19.73 7.20 -1.03
N PRO A 79 -21.00 7.35 -1.47
CA PRO A 79 -21.59 8.66 -1.74
C PRO A 79 -21.73 9.56 -0.51
N GLN A 80 -21.74 8.97 0.69
CA GLN A 80 -21.86 9.67 1.97
C GLN A 80 -20.58 9.59 2.80
N THR A 81 -19.45 9.29 2.15
CA THR A 81 -18.15 9.24 2.81
C THR A 81 -17.84 10.58 3.47
N PRO A 82 -17.43 10.60 4.75
CA PRO A 82 -16.91 11.81 5.37
C PRO A 82 -15.51 12.15 4.86
N TYR A 83 -14.87 11.32 4.01
CA TYR A 83 -13.47 11.48 3.58
C TYR A 83 -13.34 12.03 2.14
N ALA A 84 -14.39 12.66 1.62
CA ALA A 84 -14.35 13.27 0.30
C ALA A 84 -13.28 14.37 0.24
N THR A 85 -12.60 14.54 -0.89
CA THR A 85 -11.49 15.52 -1.04
C THR A 85 -11.86 16.96 -0.66
N LYS A 86 -13.14 17.33 -0.76
CA LYS A 86 -13.63 18.67 -0.43
C LYS A 86 -14.05 18.82 1.03
N GLU A 87 -14.13 17.73 1.78
CA GLU A 87 -14.47 17.75 3.19
C GLU A 87 -13.24 18.18 3.99
N LEU A 88 -13.41 19.17 4.85
CA LEU A 88 -12.33 19.76 5.64
C LEU A 88 -12.54 19.58 7.15
N THR A 89 -13.67 18.98 7.54
CA THR A 89 -14.01 18.75 8.93
C THR A 89 -14.38 17.29 9.15
N TYR A 90 -13.72 16.65 10.12
CA TYR A 90 -14.05 15.29 10.53
C TYR A 90 -14.57 15.29 11.96
N THR A 91 -15.54 14.42 12.22
CA THR A 91 -15.82 14.01 13.60
C THR A 91 -14.62 13.24 14.13
N GLU A 92 -14.43 13.24 15.45
CA GLU A 92 -13.36 12.47 16.09
C GLU A 92 -13.42 10.99 15.69
N ALA A 93 -14.63 10.41 15.66
CA ALA A 93 -14.83 9.03 15.24
C ALA A 93 -14.42 8.74 13.79
N ALA A 94 -14.71 9.65 12.84
CA ALA A 94 -14.31 9.49 11.45
C ALA A 94 -12.78 9.60 11.30
N PHE A 95 -12.17 10.59 11.98
CA PHE A 95 -10.73 10.77 12.01
C PHE A 95 -10.02 9.51 12.55
N ASP A 96 -10.45 9.03 13.72
CA ASP A 96 -9.90 7.84 14.36
C ASP A 96 -10.00 6.59 13.48
N LYS A 97 -11.14 6.41 12.80
CA LYS A 97 -11.35 5.27 11.89
C LYS A 97 -10.35 5.29 10.74
N LEU A 98 -10.13 6.44 10.10
CA LEU A 98 -9.17 6.55 8.99
C LEU A 98 -7.72 6.34 9.44
N VAL A 99 -7.35 6.88 10.61
CA VAL A 99 -6.02 6.69 11.19
C VAL A 99 -5.78 5.21 11.52
N LYS A 100 -6.71 4.57 12.24
CA LYS A 100 -6.60 3.16 12.63
C LYS A 100 -6.58 2.22 11.41
N LEU A 101 -7.39 2.51 10.39
CA LEU A 101 -7.36 1.79 9.12
C LEU A 101 -5.96 1.88 8.48
N SER A 102 -5.42 3.09 8.37
CA SER A 102 -4.10 3.32 7.75
C SER A 102 -2.98 2.62 8.52
N GLU A 103 -3.00 2.74 9.85
CA GLU A 103 -2.05 2.05 10.73
C GLU A 103 -2.13 0.53 10.56
N TYR A 104 -3.35 -0.03 10.61
CA TYR A 104 -3.57 -1.46 10.44
C TYR A 104 -3.04 -1.96 9.10
N ASN A 105 -3.34 -1.27 7.99
CA ASN A 105 -2.91 -1.71 6.65
C ASN A 105 -1.39 -1.82 6.54
N ILE A 106 -0.66 -0.92 7.21
CA ILE A 106 0.80 -0.96 7.32
C ILE A 106 1.26 -2.13 8.21
N LEU A 107 0.72 -2.23 9.42
CA LEU A 107 1.12 -3.27 10.39
C LEU A 107 0.83 -4.68 9.87
N ASN A 108 -0.31 -4.87 9.22
CA ASN A 108 -0.74 -6.15 8.65
C ASN A 108 0.16 -6.61 7.48
N ASN A 109 0.91 -5.69 6.87
CA ASN A 109 1.83 -5.98 5.77
C ASN A 109 3.29 -5.75 6.13
N LYS A 110 3.63 -5.73 7.43
CA LYS A 110 5.00 -5.56 7.94
C LYS A 110 6.00 -6.52 7.29
N ASP A 111 5.63 -7.77 7.04
CA ASP A 111 6.52 -8.75 6.45
C ASP A 111 6.90 -8.40 5.00
N LYS A 112 5.95 -7.89 4.20
CA LYS A 112 6.23 -7.38 2.86
C LYS A 112 7.17 -6.17 2.91
N LEU A 113 6.99 -5.31 3.91
CA LEU A 113 7.88 -4.16 4.12
C LEU A 113 9.31 -4.60 4.47
N LEU A 114 9.46 -5.55 5.38
CA LEU A 114 10.77 -6.12 5.72
C LEU A 114 11.40 -6.84 4.53
N TRP A 115 10.61 -7.55 3.73
CA TRP A 115 11.06 -8.20 2.51
C TRP A 115 11.59 -7.21 1.48
N ALA A 116 10.83 -6.13 1.20
CA ALA A 116 11.26 -5.08 0.27
C ALA A 116 12.58 -4.41 0.72
N LEU A 117 12.74 -4.17 2.02
CA LEU A 117 13.99 -3.63 2.58
C LEU A 117 15.16 -4.60 2.38
N ARG A 118 14.96 -5.91 2.57
CA ARG A 118 15.99 -6.92 2.30
C ARG A 118 16.37 -6.92 0.82
N LEU A 119 15.40 -6.90 -0.08
CA LEU A 119 15.65 -6.80 -1.52
C LEU A 119 16.45 -5.55 -1.88
N ALA A 120 16.11 -4.39 -1.31
CA ALA A 120 16.83 -3.15 -1.53
C ALA A 120 18.30 -3.23 -1.06
N VAL A 121 18.55 -3.87 0.08
CA VAL A 121 19.91 -4.10 0.59
C VAL A 121 20.71 -5.01 -0.34
N GLU A 122 20.13 -6.13 -0.79
CA GLU A 122 20.80 -7.05 -1.72
C GLU A 122 21.08 -6.38 -3.07
N LYS A 123 20.11 -5.65 -3.62
CA LYS A 123 20.27 -4.87 -4.86
C LYS A 123 21.43 -3.88 -4.76
N LYS A 124 21.55 -3.17 -3.62
CA LYS A 124 22.67 -2.26 -3.37
C LYS A 124 24.02 -2.97 -3.24
N LYS A 125 24.07 -4.19 -2.73
CA LYS A 125 25.32 -4.97 -2.66
C LYS A 125 25.77 -5.38 -4.07
N HIS A 126 24.86 -5.85 -4.91
CA HIS A 126 25.16 -6.24 -6.29
C HIS A 126 25.73 -5.08 -7.12
N LEU A 127 25.10 -3.90 -7.04
CA LEU A 127 25.61 -2.70 -7.74
C LEU A 127 27.03 -2.31 -7.30
N LYS A 128 27.40 -2.56 -6.04
CA LYS A 128 28.76 -2.28 -5.54
C LYS A 128 29.80 -3.31 -5.98
N SER A 129 29.40 -4.56 -6.21
CA SER A 129 30.32 -5.62 -6.67
C SER A 129 30.61 -5.53 -8.17
N GLU A 130 29.74 -4.91 -8.95
CA GLU A 130 29.85 -4.84 -10.42
C GLU A 130 30.64 -3.62 -10.92
N CYS A 131 30.95 -2.63 -10.08
CA CYS A 131 31.93 -1.59 -10.40
C CYS A 131 33.36 -2.09 -10.12
N PRO A 132 34.21 -2.33 -11.15
CA PRO A 132 35.63 -2.54 -10.92
C PRO A 132 36.24 -1.21 -10.42
N SER A 133 37.12 -1.29 -9.42
CA SER A 133 37.97 -0.16 -9.01
C SER A 133 38.93 0.26 -10.11
#